data_AF-A0A4Q8R061-F1
#
_entry.id   AF-A0A4Q8R061-F1
#
_cell.length_a   1.000
_cell.length_b   1.000
_cell.length_c   1.000
_cell.angle_alpha   90.00
_cell.angle_beta   90.00
_cell.angle_gamma   90.00
#
_symmetry.space_group_name_H-M   'P 1'
#
loop_
_entity.id
_entity.type
_entity.pdbx_description
1 polymer ?
#
loop_
_entity_poly.entity_id
_entity_poly.type
_entity_poly.pdbx_seq_one_letter_code
_entity_poly.pdbx_strand_id
1 'polypeptide(L)' 'MLVATHWRDEAAMCEKCVEIDEKIEHYRALLSRVTDQLASEGIAQLIADLLAEKVALHPEQDE' A
#
# COMPACT_ATOMS: atom_id res chain seq x y z
N MET A 1 32.48 -5.74 4.05
CA MET A 1 31.36 -6.18 3.20
C MET A 1 30.23 -6.55 4.13
N LEU A 2 29.53 -5.55 4.67
CA LEU A 2 28.49 -5.75 5.67
C LEU A 2 27.15 -5.72 4.95
N VAL A 3 26.53 -6.89 4.92
CA VAL A 3 25.18 -7.17 4.45
C VAL A 3 24.22 -6.37 5.32
N ALA A 4 23.58 -5.34 4.76
CA ALA A 4 22.52 -4.58 5.42
C ALA A 4 21.18 -5.35 5.36
N THR A 5 21.18 -6.58 5.86
CA THR A 5 19.94 -7.34 6.12
C THR A 5 19.36 -6.89 7.45
N HIS A 6 18.69 -5.74 7.45
CA HIS A 6 17.87 -5.26 8.58
C HIS A 6 16.98 -4.09 8.09
N TRP A 7 15.98 -4.39 7.26
CA TRP A 7 14.79 -3.54 7.08
C TRP A 7 13.53 -4.35 7.39
N ARG A 8 13.64 -5.21 8.39
CA ARG A 8 12.52 -5.83 9.05
C ARG A 8 12.58 -5.32 10.46
N ASP A 9 11.89 -4.22 10.77
CA ASP A 9 11.49 -3.83 12.13
C ASP A 9 10.62 -2.56 12.06
N GLU A 10 9.55 -2.55 12.85
CA GLU A 10 8.39 -1.65 12.88
C GLU A 10 8.67 -0.14 13.17
N ALA A 11 9.87 0.38 12.91
CA ALA A 11 10.30 1.71 13.37
C ALA A 11 10.23 2.86 12.34
N ALA A 12 9.80 2.64 11.08
CA ALA A 12 9.87 3.70 10.05
C ALA A 12 8.73 3.71 9.02
N MET A 13 7.51 3.26 9.35
CA MET A 13 6.37 3.59 8.51
C MET A 13 6.07 5.08 8.66
N CYS A 14 6.39 5.87 7.63
CA CYS A 14 5.94 7.25 7.54
C CYS A 14 4.44 7.34 7.86
N GLU A 15 4.01 8.34 8.62
CA GLU A 15 2.60 8.55 8.98
C GLU A 15 1.67 8.44 7.76
N LYS A 16 2.11 8.99 6.62
CA LYS A 16 1.38 8.90 5.36
C LYS A 16 1.32 7.48 4.79
N CYS A 17 2.36 6.66 4.96
CA CYS A 17 2.31 5.25 4.58
C CYS A 17 1.34 4.45 5.45
N VAL A 18 1.25 4.78 6.76
CA VAL A 18 0.27 4.15 7.68
C VAL A 18 -1.15 4.47 7.22
N GLU A 19 -1.46 5.75 6.95
CA GLU A 19 -2.78 6.14 6.44
C GLU A 19 -3.14 5.46 5.11
N ILE A 20 -2.16 5.32 4.21
CA ILE A 20 -2.36 4.64 2.93
C ILE A 20 -2.65 3.16 3.15
N ASP A 21 -1.91 2.49 4.04
CA ASP A 21 -2.12 1.08 4.34
C ASP A 21 -3.49 0.84 4.99
N GLU A 22 -3.92 1.69 5.92
CA GLU A 22 -5.26 1.62 6.51
C GLU A 22 -6.37 1.75 5.45
N LYS A 23 -6.20 2.68 4.48
CA LYS A 23 -7.14 2.83 3.35
C LYS A 23 -7.14 1.60 2.44
N ILE A 24 -5.97 1.02 2.16
CA ILE A 24 -5.85 -0.21 1.37
C ILE A 24 -6.57 -1.37 2.07
N GLU A 25 -6.38 -1.53 3.38
CA GLU A 25 -7.08 -2.57 4.16
C GLU A 25 -8.59 -2.38 4.13
N HIS A 26 -9.07 -1.14 4.27
CA HIS A 26 -10.48 -0.82 4.15
C HIS A 26 -11.05 -1.23 2.78
N TYR A 27 -10.36 -0.87 1.70
CA TYR A 27 -10.79 -1.23 0.35
C TYR A 27 -10.72 -2.73 0.05
N ARG A 28 -9.73 -3.44 0.60
CA ARG A 28 -9.68 -4.92 0.51
C ARG A 28 -10.87 -5.56 1.24
N ALA A 29 -11.21 -5.05 2.42
CA ALA A 29 -12.39 -5.51 3.16
C ALA A 29 -13.68 -5.23 2.37
N LEU A 30 -13.79 -4.06 1.73
CA LEU A 30 -14.94 -3.73 0.88
C LEU A 30 -15.01 -4.65 -0.35
N LEU A 31 -13.90 -4.88 -1.03
CA LEU A 31 -13.80 -5.76 -2.19
C LEU A 31 -14.26 -7.18 -1.88
N SER A 32 -13.97 -7.69 -0.66
CA SER A 32 -14.43 -9.02 -0.22
C SER A 32 -15.96 -9.16 -0.07
N ARG A 33 -16.69 -8.04 -0.02
CA ARG A 33 -18.14 -7.99 0.22
C ARG A 33 -18.93 -7.51 -1.00
N VAL A 34 -18.27 -6.92 -1.99
CA VAL A 34 -18.89 -6.39 -3.21
C VAL A 34 -19.01 -7.51 -4.23
N THR A 35 -20.22 -7.71 -4.75
CA THR A 35 -20.50 -8.68 -5.83
C THR A 35 -20.66 -8.01 -7.19
N ASP A 36 -20.83 -6.69 -7.21
CA ASP A 36 -20.92 -5.92 -8.45
C ASP A 36 -19.56 -5.78 -9.11
N GLN A 37 -19.47 -6.18 -10.37
CA GLN A 37 -18.19 -6.27 -11.06
C GLN A 37 -17.58 -4.90 -11.32
N LEU A 38 -18.37 -3.91 -11.73
CA LEU A 38 -17.88 -2.56 -11.99
C LEU A 38 -17.33 -1.92 -10.70
N ALA A 39 -18.04 -2.10 -9.59
CA ALA A 39 -17.57 -1.65 -8.28
C ALA A 39 -16.29 -2.37 -7.85
N SER A 40 -16.18 -3.68 -8.08
CA SER A 40 -14.97 -4.45 -7.74
C SER A 40 -13.74 -3.99 -8.53
N GLU A 41 -13.90 -3.70 -9.82
CA GLU A 41 -12.85 -3.19 -10.70
C GLU A 41 -12.42 -1.77 -10.28
N GLY A 42 -13.39 -0.91 -9.95
CA GLY A 42 -13.11 0.43 -9.43
C GLY A 42 -12.34 0.40 -8.10
N ILE A 43 -12.73 -0.49 -7.17
CA ILE A 43 -12.03 -0.65 -5.89
C ILE A 43 -10.60 -1.19 -6.10
N ALA A 44 -10.42 -2.14 -7.02
CA ALA A 44 -9.10 -2.65 -7.37
C ALA A 44 -8.18 -1.55 -7.94
N GLN A 45 -8.72 -0.65 -8.77
CA GLN A 45 -7.97 0.49 -9.28
C GLN A 45 -7.56 1.46 -8.16
N LEU A 46 -8.47 1.77 -7.23
CA LEU A 46 -8.15 2.64 -6.08
C LEU A 46 -7.02 2.06 -5.23
N ILE A 47 -6.99 0.74 -5.02
CA ILE A 47 -5.90 0.07 -4.30
C ILE A 47 -4.58 0.20 -5.08
N ALA A 48 -4.60 0.03 -6.40
CA ALA A 48 -3.40 0.17 -7.23
C ALA A 48 -2.83 1.59 -7.18
N ASP A 49 -3.69 2.61 -7.25
CA ASP A 49 -3.29 4.02 -7.18
C ASP A 49 -2.65 4.36 -5.82
N LEU A 50 -3.22 3.84 -4.72
CA LEU A 50 -2.68 4.00 -3.37
C LEU A 50 -1.32 3.32 -3.19
N LEU A 51 -1.12 2.14 -3.78
CA LEU A 51 0.18 1.46 -3.78
C LEU A 51 1.22 2.26 -4.58
N ALA A 52 0.83 2.82 -5.72
CA ALA A 52 1.69 3.69 -6.51
C ALA A 52 2.06 4.97 -5.75
N GLU A 53 1.11 5.59 -5.04
CA GLU A 53 1.37 6.74 -4.16
C GLU A 53 2.38 6.36 -3.07
N LYS A 54 2.24 5.18 -2.45
CA LYS A 54 3.16 4.70 -1.42
C LYS A 54 4.60 4.57 -1.94
N VAL A 55 4.79 4.06 -3.16
CA VAL A 55 6.10 3.98 -3.81
C VAL A 55 6.63 5.37 -4.14
N ALA A 56 5.77 6.26 -4.67
CA ALA A 56 6.16 7.62 -5.02
C ALA A 56 6.59 8.48 -3.82
N LEU A 57 6.14 8.14 -2.59
CA LEU A 57 6.58 8.78 -1.36
C LEU A 57 8.02 8.43 -0.97
N HIS A 58 8.59 7.36 -1.52
CA HIS A 58 9.94 6.87 -1.22
C HIS A 58 10.75 6.64 -2.50
N PRO A 59 11.11 7.71 -3.23
CA PRO A 59 11.82 7.61 -4.51
C PRO A 59 13.26 7.08 -4.43
N GLU A 60 13.84 6.95 -3.23
CA GLU A 60 15.22 6.44 -3.01
C GLU A 60 15.30 4.90 -2.79
N GLN A 61 14.30 4.11 -3.17
CA GLN A 61 14.38 2.63 -3.08
C GLN A 61 15.10 1.95 -4.27
N ASP A 62 15.64 2.72 -5.22
CA ASP A 62 16.49 2.24 -6.30
C ASP A 62 17.98 2.49 -5.98
N GLU A 63 18.57 1.71 -5.06
CA GLU A 63 20.00 1.33 -5.07
C GLU A 63 20.29 0.09 -4.19
#